data_AF-A0A7Y5G9F7-F1
#
_entry.id   AF-A0A7Y5G9F7-F1
#
_cell.length_a   1.000
_cell.length_b   1.000
_cell.length_c   1.000
_cell.angle_alpha   90.00
_cell.angle_beta   90.00
_cell.angle_gamma   90.00
#
_symmetry.space_group_name_H-M   'P 1'
#
loop_
_entity.id
_entity.type
_entity.pdbx_description
1 polymer ?
#
loop_
_entity_poly.entity_id
_entity_poly.type
_entity_poly.pdbx_seq_one_letter_code
_entity_poly.pdbx_strand_id
1 'polypeptide(L)'
;MKTYLLILCSAIAWLVTGCFETTAHYVLNPDGSGKATLEVRSASMMENMSAGSEKDPLNELAKSVINKATGVEAWTDVETKKLDDGRNYFKGTAYFRDVNSVRFKDVMLMDSITFSKNSQGNMVLEINSNKESKKKSETKPLTNQADIDKAIKDQKNGYQQIKPMLTAFLSTMRTDASFELPGKIEKTSNFKTDEKGRVSIAFDGQKFIDALDKLMADEKFLKAQAMAGADIKTGPPVGEDINEMIFGEKGPIRATTKGKLKPLFDYEKEVAAAKISFEELKKTIDLSGSQSKSGKTDVKVENYKGGSFKNVSIARITYSDMNDPDYMLFGQDQSYQVTFIGELPGAIMKIDKVVLSTAVADNGEDLMPDDWNRETNWADLSKNKSFAKWSFSLKFPSAAVKGMKEISGTVYGQVAGKTKMIDTGIKRFDTGTTGNELGAIIEEANVTEYQHDLRLKFNVQESLIRDVIVSGPDGARIQPFSSYSSGYSEEGCTWQLSFEKLPASGSIKVELNDDVQFYEIPFKVGNVDLFGKVK
;
A
#
# COMPACT_ATOMS: atom_id res chain seq x y z
N MET A 1 -23.02 -5.11 -20.57
CA MET A 1 -22.91 -6.17 -19.53
C MET A 1 -21.61 -6.98 -19.60
N LYS A 2 -21.14 -7.45 -20.77
CA LYS A 2 -19.90 -8.25 -20.87
C LYS A 2 -18.59 -7.50 -20.51
N THR A 3 -18.53 -6.18 -20.72
CA THR A 3 -17.31 -5.37 -20.53
C THR A 3 -16.87 -5.19 -19.07
N TYR A 4 -17.79 -5.28 -18.10
CA TYR A 4 -17.46 -5.15 -16.67
C TYR A 4 -16.79 -6.41 -16.09
N LEU A 5 -16.87 -7.55 -16.78
CA LEU A 5 -16.31 -8.82 -16.30
C LEU A 5 -14.77 -8.86 -16.43
N LEU A 6 -14.21 -8.16 -17.44
CA LEU A 6 -12.78 -8.18 -17.74
C LEU A 6 -11.95 -7.26 -16.84
N ILE A 7 -12.50 -6.10 -16.43
CA ILE A 7 -11.84 -5.18 -15.48
C ILE A 7 -11.77 -5.79 -14.07
N LEU A 8 -12.69 -6.69 -13.72
CA LEU A 8 -12.68 -7.39 -12.44
C LEU A 8 -11.54 -8.44 -12.37
N CYS A 9 -11.23 -9.11 -13.47
CA CYS A 9 -10.21 -10.17 -13.51
C CYS A 9 -8.78 -9.67 -13.30
N SER A 10 -8.43 -8.47 -13.79
CA SER A 10 -7.08 -7.90 -13.61
C SER A 10 -6.84 -7.35 -12.20
N ALA A 11 -7.89 -6.99 -11.45
CA ALA A 11 -7.79 -6.64 -10.04
C ALA A 11 -7.67 -7.89 -9.14
N ILE A 12 -8.38 -8.98 -9.47
CA ILE A 12 -8.33 -10.25 -8.72
C ILE A 12 -6.92 -10.87 -8.74
N ALA A 13 -6.15 -10.67 -9.82
CA ALA A 13 -4.80 -11.21 -9.96
C ALA A 13 -3.83 -10.80 -8.83
N TRP A 14 -4.05 -9.66 -8.17
CA TRP A 14 -3.22 -9.19 -7.05
C TRP A 14 -3.67 -9.69 -5.67
N LEU A 15 -4.85 -10.31 -5.58
CA LEU A 15 -5.50 -10.66 -4.30
C LEU A 15 -5.36 -12.14 -3.91
N VAL A 16 -4.65 -12.95 -4.71
CA VAL A 16 -4.47 -14.40 -4.45
C VAL A 16 -3.25 -14.71 -3.58
N THR A 17 -2.82 -13.76 -2.74
CA THR A 17 -1.69 -13.95 -1.81
C THR A 17 -2.05 -14.78 -0.56
N GLY A 18 -3.30 -15.26 -0.43
CA GLY A 18 -3.85 -15.88 0.80
C GLY A 18 -3.20 -17.17 1.32
N CYS A 19 -2.23 -17.75 0.61
CA CYS A 19 -1.55 -18.98 1.04
C CYS A 19 -0.37 -18.72 1.98
N PHE A 20 -0.63 -18.10 3.14
CA PHE A 20 0.35 -17.93 4.22
C PHE A 20 -0.03 -18.75 5.47
N GLU A 21 0.85 -19.68 5.86
CA GLU A 21 0.93 -20.10 7.27
C GLU A 21 2.01 -19.25 7.94
N THR A 22 1.66 -18.58 9.04
CA THR A 22 2.60 -17.80 9.84
C THR A 22 2.62 -18.28 11.27
N THR A 23 3.80 -18.43 11.86
CA THR A 23 3.99 -18.66 13.29
C THR A 23 4.90 -17.59 13.86
N ALA A 24 4.48 -16.92 14.93
CA ALA A 24 5.27 -15.92 15.62
C ALA A 24 5.45 -16.26 17.10
N HIS A 25 6.68 -16.13 17.60
CA HIS A 25 7.02 -16.34 19.01
C HIS A 25 7.73 -15.13 19.58
N TYR A 26 7.05 -14.40 20.48
CA TYR A 26 7.52 -13.18 21.11
C TYR A 26 8.06 -13.44 22.51
N VAL A 27 9.21 -12.83 22.82
CA VAL A 27 9.74 -12.73 24.18
C VAL A 27 9.81 -11.24 24.53
N LEU A 28 9.06 -10.81 25.55
CA LEU A 28 8.89 -9.39 25.89
C LEU A 28 9.48 -9.04 27.27
N ASN A 29 10.17 -7.91 27.35
CA ASN A 29 10.70 -7.34 28.59
C ASN A 29 9.70 -6.33 29.22
N PRO A 30 9.83 -5.99 30.52
CA PRO A 30 8.93 -5.07 31.23
C PRO A 30 8.90 -3.61 30.74
N ASP A 31 9.77 -3.26 29.81
CA ASP A 31 9.91 -1.94 29.19
C ASP A 31 9.29 -1.87 27.78
N GLY A 32 8.86 -3.01 27.21
CA GLY A 32 8.33 -3.10 25.85
C GLY A 32 9.35 -3.55 24.81
N SER A 33 10.64 -3.63 25.17
CA SER A 33 11.67 -4.24 24.32
C SER A 33 11.43 -5.74 24.20
N GLY A 34 11.92 -6.34 23.11
CA GLY A 34 11.69 -7.75 22.88
C GLY A 34 12.34 -8.30 21.62
N LYS A 35 12.07 -9.59 21.39
CA LYS A 35 12.38 -10.28 20.15
C LYS A 35 11.20 -11.13 19.69
N ALA A 36 11.05 -11.29 18.38
CA ALA A 36 10.04 -12.13 17.76
C ALA A 36 10.70 -13.07 16.75
N THR A 37 10.62 -14.37 16.98
CA THR A 37 10.95 -15.37 15.96
C THR A 37 9.72 -15.59 15.08
N LEU A 38 9.86 -15.26 13.80
CA LEU A 38 8.83 -15.35 12.79
C LEU A 38 9.17 -16.51 11.84
N GLU A 39 8.19 -17.38 11.59
CA GLU A 39 8.24 -18.41 10.55
C GLU A 39 7.07 -18.19 9.58
N VAL A 40 7.35 -18.17 8.27
CA VAL A 40 6.37 -17.95 7.19
C VAL A 40 6.51 -19.08 6.18
N ARG A 41 5.39 -19.69 5.80
CA ARG A 41 5.28 -20.62 4.66
C ARG A 41 4.35 -19.99 3.64
N SER A 42 4.86 -19.71 2.44
CA SER A 42 4.10 -19.11 1.35
C SER A 42 4.01 -20.04 0.14
N ALA A 43 2.89 -20.01 -0.58
CA ALA A 43 2.80 -20.70 -1.86
C ALA A 43 3.78 -20.09 -2.87
N SER A 44 4.40 -20.93 -3.70
CA SER A 44 5.27 -20.53 -4.80
C SER A 44 4.57 -19.76 -5.91
N MET A 45 3.23 -19.58 -5.86
CA MET A 45 2.43 -19.04 -6.96
C MET A 45 2.80 -17.61 -7.40
N MET A 46 3.52 -16.84 -6.57
CA MET A 46 4.15 -15.56 -7.00
C MET A 46 5.15 -15.77 -8.17
N GLU A 47 5.86 -16.91 -8.22
CA GLU A 47 6.82 -17.28 -9.29
C GLU A 47 6.17 -17.24 -10.69
N ASN A 48 4.91 -17.66 -10.82
CA ASN A 48 4.22 -17.73 -12.11
C ASN A 48 3.67 -16.39 -12.60
N MET A 49 3.58 -15.38 -11.74
CA MET A 49 3.13 -14.03 -12.12
C MET A 49 4.28 -13.07 -12.39
N SER A 50 5.49 -13.35 -11.87
CA SER A 50 6.72 -12.66 -12.25
C SER A 50 7.52 -13.42 -13.32
N ALA A 51 6.88 -14.31 -14.08
CA ALA A 51 7.50 -15.15 -15.11
C ALA A 51 8.17 -14.30 -16.20
N GLY A 52 9.45 -14.00 -15.99
CA GLY A 52 10.23 -13.02 -16.75
C GLY A 52 11.39 -12.41 -15.96
N SER A 53 11.33 -12.36 -14.62
CA SER A 53 12.46 -11.92 -13.78
C SER A 53 13.32 -13.11 -13.34
N GLU A 54 14.65 -12.99 -13.52
CA GLU A 54 15.66 -14.02 -13.20
C GLU A 54 16.00 -14.10 -11.69
N LYS A 55 15.09 -13.63 -10.82
CA LYS A 55 15.35 -13.45 -9.39
C LYS A 55 15.02 -14.71 -8.58
N ASP A 56 15.89 -15.03 -7.62
CA ASP A 56 15.66 -16.11 -6.67
C ASP A 56 14.43 -15.81 -5.77
N PRO A 57 13.36 -16.63 -5.83
CA PRO A 57 12.12 -16.38 -5.09
C PRO A 57 12.28 -16.54 -3.57
N LEU A 58 13.29 -17.27 -3.10
CA LEU A 58 13.59 -17.38 -1.66
C LEU A 58 14.20 -16.07 -1.13
N ASN A 59 15.11 -15.47 -1.90
CA ASN A 59 15.65 -14.14 -1.62
C ASN A 59 14.56 -13.07 -1.61
N GLU A 60 13.66 -13.06 -2.60
CA GLU A 60 12.59 -12.06 -2.64
C GLU A 60 11.55 -12.25 -1.51
N LEU A 61 11.32 -13.49 -1.01
CA LEU A 61 10.55 -13.72 0.22
C LEU A 61 11.24 -13.11 1.44
N ALA A 62 12.54 -13.38 1.66
CA ALA A 62 13.30 -12.80 2.77
C ALA A 62 13.30 -11.26 2.73
N LYS A 63 13.55 -10.68 1.55
CA LYS A 63 13.46 -9.24 1.31
C LYS A 63 12.06 -8.71 1.64
N SER A 64 10.99 -9.36 1.17
CA SER A 64 9.62 -8.92 1.44
C SER A 64 9.35 -8.86 2.96
N VAL A 65 9.66 -9.93 3.70
CA VAL A 65 9.40 -10.01 5.14
C VAL A 65 10.24 -8.99 5.92
N ILE A 66 11.56 -8.94 5.67
CA ILE A 66 12.50 -8.09 6.41
C ILE A 66 12.21 -6.60 6.19
N ASN A 67 11.90 -6.20 4.95
CA ASN A 67 11.80 -4.79 4.58
C ASN A 67 10.41 -4.17 4.70
N LYS A 68 9.37 -5.00 4.77
CA LYS A 68 8.02 -4.53 5.12
C LYS A 68 7.83 -4.39 6.64
N ALA A 69 8.69 -5.03 7.44
CA ALA A 69 8.65 -4.92 8.89
C ALA A 69 9.02 -3.51 9.37
N THR A 70 8.27 -2.97 10.32
CA THR A 70 8.57 -1.69 10.99
C THR A 70 8.86 -1.92 12.47
N GLY A 71 9.55 -0.98 13.12
CA GLY A 71 9.90 -1.07 14.55
C GLY A 71 11.01 -2.07 14.89
N VAL A 72 11.55 -2.79 13.90
CA VAL A 72 12.64 -3.76 14.06
C VAL A 72 13.99 -3.06 13.89
N GLU A 73 14.91 -3.26 14.85
CA GLU A 73 16.29 -2.75 14.81
C GLU A 73 17.26 -3.69 14.10
N ALA A 74 17.06 -5.00 14.22
CA ALA A 74 17.96 -6.02 13.66
C ALA A 74 17.26 -7.37 13.47
N TRP A 75 17.79 -8.17 12.55
CA TRP A 75 17.39 -9.56 12.33
C TRP A 75 18.59 -10.50 12.53
N THR A 76 18.34 -11.69 13.10
CA THR A 76 19.29 -12.81 13.17
C THR A 76 18.59 -14.11 12.79
N ASP A 77 19.35 -15.19 12.67
CA ASP A 77 18.87 -16.57 12.49
C ASP A 77 17.95 -16.70 11.25
N VAL A 78 18.28 -15.97 10.19
CA VAL A 78 17.49 -15.92 8.98
C VAL A 78 17.78 -17.14 8.10
N GLU A 79 16.75 -17.92 7.83
CA GLU A 79 16.79 -19.13 7.02
C GLU A 79 15.72 -19.04 5.94
N THR A 80 16.08 -19.35 4.69
CA THR A 80 15.12 -19.57 3.61
C THR A 80 15.37 -20.88 2.88
N LYS A 81 14.31 -21.59 2.52
CA LYS A 81 14.37 -22.83 1.73
C LYS A 81 13.06 -23.08 1.00
N LYS A 82 13.09 -23.90 -0.05
CA LYS A 82 11.89 -24.51 -0.63
C LYS A 82 11.57 -25.78 0.17
N LEU A 83 10.31 -25.96 0.54
CA LEU A 83 9.81 -27.15 1.24
C LEU A 83 9.49 -28.26 0.24
N ASP A 84 9.39 -29.50 0.73
CA ASP A 84 9.10 -30.69 -0.10
C ASP A 84 7.73 -30.60 -0.80
N ASP A 85 6.80 -29.81 -0.25
CA ASP A 85 5.49 -29.51 -0.84
C ASP A 85 5.51 -28.36 -1.86
N GLY A 86 6.70 -27.85 -2.19
CA GLY A 86 6.91 -26.78 -3.16
C GLY A 86 6.71 -25.36 -2.62
N ARG A 87 6.30 -25.18 -1.36
CA ARG A 87 6.17 -23.86 -0.72
C ARG A 87 7.52 -23.24 -0.39
N ASN A 88 7.56 -21.91 -0.35
CA ASN A 88 8.72 -21.17 0.11
C ASN A 88 8.63 -20.98 1.64
N TYR A 89 9.74 -21.20 2.34
CA TYR A 89 9.87 -21.01 3.78
C TYR A 89 10.81 -19.85 4.07
N PHE A 90 10.42 -19.03 5.04
CA PHE A 90 11.25 -18.05 5.71
C PHE A 90 11.19 -18.28 7.22
N LYS A 91 12.33 -18.14 7.88
CA LYS A 91 12.45 -18.00 9.33
C LYS A 91 13.39 -16.85 9.64
N GLY A 92 13.15 -16.13 10.74
CA GLY A 92 14.08 -15.12 11.26
C GLY A 92 13.66 -14.59 12.62
N THR A 93 14.63 -14.11 13.41
CA THR A 93 14.37 -13.50 14.72
C THR A 93 14.62 -11.99 14.65
N ALA A 94 13.56 -11.20 14.80
CA ALA A 94 13.56 -9.74 14.79
C ALA A 94 13.69 -9.18 16.21
N TYR A 95 14.54 -8.17 16.42
CA TYR A 95 14.71 -7.43 17.68
C TYR A 95 14.11 -6.04 17.61
N PHE A 96 13.47 -5.57 18.68
CA PHE A 96 12.78 -4.28 18.72
C PHE A 96 12.80 -3.62 20.12
N ARG A 97 12.86 -2.29 20.15
CA ARG A 97 12.82 -1.48 21.39
C ARG A 97 11.43 -1.33 21.99
N ASP A 98 10.40 -1.36 21.16
CA ASP A 98 9.01 -1.22 21.58
C ASP A 98 8.10 -2.07 20.67
N VAL A 99 7.48 -3.09 21.25
CA VAL A 99 6.52 -3.97 20.55
C VAL A 99 5.30 -3.20 20.01
N ASN A 100 4.91 -2.07 20.61
CA ASN A 100 3.79 -1.26 20.10
C ASN A 100 4.11 -0.58 18.76
N SER A 101 5.40 -0.41 18.44
CA SER A 101 5.92 0.12 17.17
C SER A 101 6.20 -0.94 16.10
N VAL A 102 6.12 -2.24 16.47
CA VAL A 102 6.39 -3.36 15.55
C VAL A 102 5.19 -3.62 14.65
N ARG A 103 5.41 -3.67 13.34
CA ARG A 103 4.43 -4.19 12.36
C ARG A 103 5.11 -5.24 11.50
N PHE A 104 4.41 -6.34 11.23
CA PHE A 104 4.82 -7.37 10.30
C PHE A 104 3.73 -7.46 9.23
N LYS A 105 3.83 -6.59 8.22
CA LYS A 105 2.86 -6.56 7.12
C LYS A 105 2.71 -7.96 6.52
N ASP A 106 1.51 -8.24 6.06
CA ASP A 106 1.07 -9.56 5.57
C ASP A 106 0.85 -10.60 6.71
N VAL A 107 0.94 -10.22 8.00
CA VAL A 107 0.61 -11.07 9.16
C VAL A 107 -0.58 -10.48 9.96
N MET A 108 -1.80 -10.75 9.48
CA MET A 108 -3.06 -10.08 9.90
C MET A 108 -3.32 -9.91 11.41
N LEU A 109 -2.84 -10.82 12.28
CA LEU A 109 -3.04 -10.67 13.74
C LEU A 109 -2.00 -9.78 14.44
N MET A 110 -0.80 -9.63 13.88
CA MET A 110 0.37 -9.12 14.60
C MET A 110 0.51 -7.60 14.55
N ASP A 111 -0.14 -6.94 13.59
CA ASP A 111 -0.11 -5.49 13.43
C ASP A 111 -0.90 -4.71 14.51
N SER A 112 -1.62 -5.42 15.40
CA SER A 112 -2.48 -4.83 16.43
C SER A 112 -2.10 -5.20 17.88
N ILE A 113 -0.85 -5.64 18.11
CA ILE A 113 -0.33 -5.87 19.46
C ILE A 113 -0.27 -4.54 20.22
N THR A 114 -0.78 -4.53 21.45
CA THR A 114 -0.63 -3.44 22.42
C THR A 114 -0.11 -4.01 23.72
N PHE A 115 0.96 -3.44 24.26
CA PHE A 115 1.62 -3.90 25.47
C PHE A 115 1.93 -2.73 26.40
N SER A 116 1.36 -2.75 27.60
CA SER A 116 1.37 -1.61 28.52
C SER A 116 1.33 -2.04 29.99
N LYS A 117 1.45 -1.07 30.90
CA LYS A 117 1.25 -1.27 32.35
C LYS A 117 -0.13 -0.76 32.75
N ASN A 118 -0.85 -1.53 33.57
CA ASN A 118 -2.08 -1.05 34.19
C ASN A 118 -1.78 -0.15 35.41
N SER A 119 -2.83 0.39 36.05
CA SER A 119 -2.74 1.24 37.25
C SER A 119 -2.12 0.56 38.49
N GLN A 120 -1.96 -0.77 38.47
CA GLN A 120 -1.31 -1.56 39.52
C GLN A 120 0.15 -1.89 39.19
N GLY A 121 0.68 -1.42 38.05
CA GLY A 121 2.03 -1.73 37.57
C GLY A 121 2.19 -3.11 36.91
N ASN A 122 1.10 -3.86 36.77
CA ASN A 122 1.09 -5.16 36.10
C ASN A 122 1.14 -5.00 34.57
N MET A 123 1.85 -5.90 33.86
CA MET A 123 1.86 -5.86 32.39
C MET A 123 0.55 -6.40 31.81
N VAL A 124 0.07 -5.75 30.76
CA VAL A 124 -1.09 -6.14 29.97
C VAL A 124 -0.65 -6.31 28.53
N LEU A 125 -0.89 -7.49 27.97
CA LEU A 125 -0.84 -7.77 26.53
C LEU A 125 -2.27 -7.78 26.01
N GLU A 126 -2.52 -7.07 24.92
CA GLU A 126 -3.82 -7.02 24.25
C GLU A 126 -3.62 -7.06 22.73
N ILE A 127 -4.36 -7.91 22.02
CA ILE A 127 -4.36 -7.95 20.54
C ILE A 127 -5.68 -7.35 20.07
N ASN A 128 -5.59 -6.14 19.51
CA ASN A 128 -6.77 -5.32 19.18
C ASN A 128 -7.25 -5.55 17.73
N SER A 129 -8.06 -6.59 17.51
CA SER A 129 -8.79 -6.78 16.23
C SER A 129 -9.76 -5.64 15.87
N ASN A 130 -9.94 -4.66 16.75
CA ASN A 130 -10.97 -3.62 16.69
C ASN A 130 -10.44 -2.17 16.73
N LYS A 131 -9.14 -1.93 16.49
CA LYS A 131 -8.56 -0.58 16.58
C LYS A 131 -8.97 0.37 15.44
N GLU A 132 -9.36 -0.16 14.27
CA GLU A 132 -9.78 0.65 13.10
C GLU A 132 -11.26 0.48 12.74
N SER A 133 -11.91 -0.61 13.17
CA SER A 133 -13.33 -0.90 12.86
C SER A 133 -14.35 -0.16 13.73
N LYS A 134 -13.92 0.64 14.71
CA LYS A 134 -14.81 1.46 15.56
C LYS A 134 -15.43 2.69 14.88
N LYS A 135 -15.48 2.68 13.54
CA LYS A 135 -16.53 3.42 12.85
C LYS A 135 -17.87 2.77 13.16
N LYS A 136 -18.56 3.33 14.16
CA LYS A 136 -20.02 3.32 14.13
C LYS A 136 -20.41 3.82 12.75
N SER A 137 -21.11 2.98 11.99
CA SER A 137 -21.77 3.44 10.78
C SER A 137 -22.67 4.60 11.18
N GLU A 138 -22.43 5.78 10.63
CA GLU A 138 -23.28 6.97 10.85
C GLU A 138 -24.63 6.85 10.13
N THR A 139 -24.82 5.74 9.41
CA THR A 139 -26.11 5.32 8.89
C THR A 139 -27.08 5.20 10.07
N LYS A 140 -28.06 6.11 10.11
CA LYS A 140 -29.03 6.21 11.21
C LYS A 140 -29.64 4.84 11.53
N PRO A 141 -29.78 4.47 12.81
CA PRO A 141 -30.41 3.21 13.20
C PRO A 141 -31.73 2.99 12.47
N LEU A 142 -31.85 1.84 11.80
CA LEU A 142 -33.08 1.51 11.06
C LEU A 142 -34.19 1.18 12.06
N THR A 143 -35.27 1.96 12.02
CA THR A 143 -36.39 1.86 12.98
C THR A 143 -37.66 1.24 12.40
N ASN A 144 -37.80 1.17 11.08
CA ASN A 144 -38.95 0.52 10.43
C ASN A 144 -38.59 -0.89 9.95
N GLN A 145 -39.57 -1.81 10.00
CA GLN A 145 -39.32 -3.22 9.73
C GLN A 145 -38.97 -3.51 8.26
N ALA A 146 -39.52 -2.74 7.31
CA ALA A 146 -39.27 -2.95 5.88
C ALA A 146 -37.80 -2.65 5.49
N ASP A 147 -37.22 -1.59 6.02
CA ASP A 147 -35.80 -1.26 5.80
C ASP A 147 -34.88 -2.25 6.52
N ILE A 148 -35.25 -2.72 7.71
CA ILE A 148 -34.53 -3.80 8.42
C ILE A 148 -34.52 -5.09 7.58
N ASP A 149 -35.68 -5.53 7.07
CA ASP A 149 -35.78 -6.76 6.27
C ASP A 149 -35.00 -6.64 4.95
N LYS A 150 -35.03 -5.45 4.33
CA LYS A 150 -34.20 -5.13 3.15
C LYS A 150 -32.72 -5.18 3.49
N ALA A 151 -32.28 -4.56 4.58
CA ALA A 151 -30.88 -4.56 5.01
C ALA A 151 -30.38 -5.98 5.32
N ILE A 152 -31.16 -6.81 6.01
CA ILE A 152 -30.85 -8.23 6.25
C ILE A 152 -30.69 -8.98 4.92
N LYS A 153 -31.58 -8.76 3.95
CA LYS A 153 -31.50 -9.38 2.61
C LYS A 153 -30.26 -8.90 1.85
N ASP A 154 -29.95 -7.61 1.88
CA ASP A 154 -28.79 -7.02 1.21
C ASP A 154 -27.47 -7.45 1.85
N GLN A 155 -27.42 -7.64 3.18
CA GLN A 155 -26.29 -8.25 3.89
C GLN A 155 -26.10 -9.72 3.49
N LYS A 156 -27.17 -10.54 3.50
CA LYS A 156 -27.11 -11.95 3.05
C LYS A 156 -26.62 -12.06 1.60
N ASN A 157 -27.14 -11.23 0.70
CA ASN A 157 -26.70 -11.20 -0.70
C ASN A 157 -25.25 -10.73 -0.86
N GLY A 158 -24.85 -9.66 -0.16
CA GLY A 158 -23.48 -9.13 -0.17
C GLY A 158 -22.48 -10.18 0.32
N TYR A 159 -22.80 -10.88 1.40
CA TYR A 159 -21.99 -12.00 1.88
C TYR A 159 -21.83 -13.11 0.84
N GLN A 160 -22.91 -13.58 0.21
CA GLN A 160 -22.81 -14.62 -0.82
C GLN A 160 -21.99 -14.18 -2.05
N GLN A 161 -21.97 -12.88 -2.37
CA GLN A 161 -21.12 -12.33 -3.44
C GLN A 161 -19.63 -12.33 -3.07
N ILE A 162 -19.27 -11.97 -1.83
CA ILE A 162 -17.86 -11.92 -1.40
C ILE A 162 -17.34 -13.27 -0.87
N LYS A 163 -18.22 -14.20 -0.48
CA LYS A 163 -17.85 -15.48 0.13
C LYS A 163 -16.83 -16.28 -0.70
N PRO A 164 -16.97 -16.46 -2.03
CA PRO A 164 -15.97 -17.19 -2.81
C PRO A 164 -14.57 -16.55 -2.74
N MET A 165 -14.49 -15.22 -2.71
CA MET A 165 -13.24 -14.47 -2.56
C MET A 165 -12.66 -14.63 -1.14
N LEU A 166 -13.49 -14.52 -0.10
CA LEU A 166 -13.09 -14.78 1.29
C LEU A 166 -12.61 -16.23 1.46
N THR A 167 -13.27 -17.20 0.85
CA THR A 167 -12.85 -18.61 0.88
C THR A 167 -11.51 -18.82 0.17
N ALA A 168 -11.32 -18.24 -1.02
CA ALA A 168 -10.05 -18.32 -1.74
C ALA A 168 -8.88 -17.66 -0.98
N PHE A 169 -9.16 -16.62 -0.19
CA PHE A 169 -8.13 -15.89 0.56
C PHE A 169 -7.85 -16.45 1.97
N LEU A 170 -8.87 -16.95 2.68
CA LEU A 170 -8.76 -17.34 4.09
C LEU A 170 -8.72 -18.86 4.33
N SER A 171 -9.22 -19.71 3.42
CA SER A 171 -9.30 -21.17 3.69
C SER A 171 -7.94 -21.83 3.94
N THR A 172 -6.87 -21.29 3.34
CA THR A 172 -5.47 -21.72 3.54
C THR A 172 -4.70 -20.86 4.55
N MET A 173 -5.32 -19.81 5.10
CA MET A 173 -4.67 -18.89 6.02
C MET A 173 -4.68 -19.45 7.45
N ARG A 174 -3.48 -19.49 8.04
CA ARG A 174 -3.30 -19.83 9.45
C ARG A 174 -2.26 -18.92 10.08
N THR A 175 -2.56 -18.37 11.26
CA THR A 175 -1.61 -17.53 12.01
C THR A 175 -1.61 -17.93 13.47
N ASP A 176 -0.52 -18.56 13.93
CA ASP A 176 -0.28 -18.89 15.32
C ASP A 176 0.67 -17.86 15.95
N ALA A 177 0.35 -17.36 17.15
CA ALA A 177 1.19 -16.44 17.88
C ALA A 177 1.33 -16.87 19.35
N SER A 178 2.53 -16.76 19.90
CA SER A 178 2.83 -17.11 21.30
C SER A 178 3.71 -16.06 21.95
N PHE A 179 3.52 -15.85 23.25
CA PHE A 179 4.13 -14.77 24.01
C PHE A 179 4.68 -15.27 25.35
N GLU A 180 5.98 -15.05 25.55
CA GLU A 180 6.65 -15.09 26.85
C GLU A 180 6.59 -13.67 27.45
N LEU A 181 5.82 -13.53 28.53
CA LEU A 181 5.55 -12.26 29.19
C LEU A 181 6.30 -12.19 30.54
N PRO A 182 6.72 -10.98 30.98
CA PRO A 182 7.45 -10.84 32.22
C PRO A 182 6.49 -10.89 33.43
N GLY A 183 6.85 -11.69 34.43
CA GLY A 183 6.01 -11.98 35.60
C GLY A 183 5.18 -13.26 35.43
N LYS A 184 4.27 -13.54 36.37
CA LYS A 184 3.38 -14.70 36.30
C LYS A 184 2.05 -14.30 35.67
N ILE A 185 1.53 -15.07 34.72
CA ILE A 185 0.17 -14.87 34.18
C ILE A 185 -0.85 -14.91 35.34
N GLU A 186 -1.68 -13.87 35.43
CA GLU A 186 -2.76 -13.77 36.41
C GLU A 186 -4.12 -14.08 35.78
N LYS A 187 -4.39 -13.50 34.60
CA LYS A 187 -5.64 -13.64 33.86
C LYS A 187 -5.35 -13.69 32.37
N THR A 188 -6.12 -14.49 31.67
CA THR A 188 -6.21 -14.55 30.21
C THR A 188 -7.66 -14.49 29.78
N SER A 189 -7.93 -13.90 28.63
CA SER A 189 -9.16 -14.04 27.87
C SER A 189 -8.80 -14.26 26.40
N ASN A 190 -9.44 -15.24 25.77
CA ASN A 190 -9.18 -15.68 24.39
C ASN A 190 -7.74 -16.15 24.06
N PHE A 191 -6.83 -16.19 25.04
CA PHE A 191 -5.52 -16.85 24.96
C PHE A 191 -5.54 -18.22 25.62
N LYS A 192 -4.85 -19.19 25.01
CA LYS A 192 -4.49 -20.48 25.63
C LYS A 192 -3.17 -20.34 26.38
N THR A 193 -3.11 -20.78 27.64
CA THR A 193 -1.87 -20.79 28.44
C THR A 193 -1.27 -22.20 28.43
N ASP A 194 0.04 -22.32 28.20
CA ASP A 194 0.77 -23.61 28.29
C ASP A 194 1.37 -23.87 29.68
N GLU A 195 1.91 -25.07 29.89
CA GLU A 195 2.52 -25.50 31.16
C GLU A 195 3.72 -24.63 31.60
N LYS A 196 4.35 -23.93 30.65
CA LYS A 196 5.47 -23.00 30.91
C LYS A 196 4.99 -21.58 31.24
N GLY A 197 3.67 -21.35 31.26
CA GLY A 197 3.07 -20.05 31.52
C GLY A 197 3.08 -19.11 30.32
N ARG A 198 3.29 -19.63 29.10
CA ARG A 198 3.27 -18.85 27.86
C ARG A 198 1.84 -18.74 27.37
N VAL A 199 1.46 -17.57 26.87
CA VAL A 199 0.11 -17.34 26.31
C VAL A 199 0.17 -17.43 24.79
N SER A 200 -0.85 -18.04 24.19
CA SER A 200 -0.86 -18.36 22.75
C SER A 200 -2.25 -18.22 22.15
N ILE A 201 -2.31 -17.80 20.89
CA ILE A 201 -3.52 -17.64 20.10
C ILE A 201 -3.29 -18.20 18.70
N ALA A 202 -4.33 -18.74 18.08
CA ALA A 202 -4.30 -19.21 16.70
C ALA A 202 -5.52 -18.69 15.96
N PHE A 203 -5.30 -18.00 14.85
CA PHE A 203 -6.32 -17.70 13.85
C PHE A 203 -6.26 -18.74 12.74
N ASP A 204 -7.45 -19.15 12.31
CA ASP A 204 -7.70 -20.20 11.34
C ASP A 204 -8.79 -19.65 10.43
N GLY A 205 -8.43 -19.36 9.19
CA GLY A 205 -9.32 -18.63 8.29
C GLY A 205 -10.54 -19.45 7.87
N GLN A 206 -10.47 -20.79 7.89
CA GLN A 206 -11.64 -21.64 7.70
C GLN A 206 -12.61 -21.51 8.89
N LYS A 207 -12.11 -21.52 10.13
CA LYS A 207 -12.98 -21.26 11.31
C LYS A 207 -13.59 -19.85 11.29
N PHE A 208 -12.89 -18.85 10.76
CA PHE A 208 -13.45 -17.52 10.54
C PHE A 208 -14.60 -17.53 9.51
N ILE A 209 -14.44 -18.23 8.38
CA ILE A 209 -15.52 -18.42 7.40
C ILE A 209 -16.71 -19.17 8.02
N ASP A 210 -16.46 -20.24 8.78
CA ASP A 210 -17.51 -21.01 9.46
C ASP A 210 -18.26 -20.17 10.52
N ALA A 211 -17.57 -19.25 11.19
CA ALA A 211 -18.18 -18.29 12.11
C ALA A 211 -19.04 -17.26 11.36
N LEU A 212 -18.56 -16.72 10.23
CA LEU A 212 -19.35 -15.85 9.37
C LEU A 212 -20.60 -16.57 8.82
N ASP A 213 -20.49 -17.81 8.36
CA ASP A 213 -21.63 -18.61 7.89
C ASP A 213 -22.72 -18.76 8.98
N LYS A 214 -22.32 -19.01 10.24
CA LYS A 214 -23.24 -19.09 11.37
C LYS A 214 -23.91 -17.75 11.66
N LEU A 215 -23.15 -16.65 11.68
CA LEU A 215 -23.67 -15.31 11.92
C LEU A 215 -24.61 -14.85 10.79
N MET A 216 -24.32 -15.20 9.54
CA MET A 216 -25.16 -14.91 8.38
C MET A 216 -26.42 -15.79 8.29
N ALA A 217 -26.49 -16.88 9.08
CA ALA A 217 -27.68 -17.67 9.31
C ALA A 217 -28.51 -17.18 10.51
N ASP A 218 -27.92 -16.46 11.46
CA ASP A 218 -28.61 -15.94 12.65
C ASP A 218 -29.39 -14.65 12.35
N GLU A 219 -30.70 -14.76 12.24
CA GLU A 219 -31.60 -13.63 11.99
C GLU A 219 -31.62 -12.60 13.13
N LYS A 220 -31.34 -13.00 14.38
CA LYS A 220 -31.27 -12.05 15.50
C LYS A 220 -30.00 -11.22 15.40
N PHE A 221 -28.87 -11.84 15.07
CA PHE A 221 -27.61 -11.15 14.81
C PHE A 221 -27.78 -10.16 13.66
N LEU A 222 -28.28 -10.61 12.50
CA LEU A 222 -28.47 -9.74 11.33
C LEU A 222 -29.47 -8.61 11.59
N LYS A 223 -30.55 -8.86 12.35
CA LYS A 223 -31.46 -7.80 12.78
C LYS A 223 -30.78 -6.77 13.67
N ALA A 224 -29.93 -7.20 14.61
CA ALA A 224 -29.15 -6.29 15.46
C ALA A 224 -28.15 -5.46 14.63
N GLN A 225 -27.43 -6.08 13.68
CA GLN A 225 -26.50 -5.40 12.78
C GLN A 225 -27.22 -4.39 11.86
N ALA A 226 -28.35 -4.76 11.27
CA ALA A 226 -29.18 -3.87 10.45
C ALA A 226 -29.74 -2.68 11.26
N MET A 227 -30.22 -2.93 12.48
CA MET A 227 -30.65 -1.85 13.39
C MET A 227 -29.48 -0.96 13.83
N ALA A 228 -28.25 -1.47 13.88
CA ALA A 228 -27.03 -0.71 14.13
C ALA A 228 -26.45 0.00 12.88
N GLY A 229 -27.10 -0.13 11.72
CA GLY A 229 -26.65 0.50 10.47
C GLY A 229 -25.41 -0.14 9.82
N ALA A 230 -25.01 -1.35 10.23
CA ALA A 230 -23.84 -2.03 9.68
C ALA A 230 -24.10 -2.60 8.27
N ASP A 231 -23.12 -2.52 7.37
CA ASP A 231 -23.15 -3.14 6.04
C ASP A 231 -21.92 -4.03 5.84
N ILE A 232 -22.13 -5.32 5.56
CA ILE A 232 -21.06 -6.29 5.34
C ILE A 232 -20.20 -5.98 4.10
N LYS A 233 -20.67 -5.10 3.20
CA LYS A 233 -19.89 -4.60 2.06
C LYS A 233 -18.79 -3.62 2.49
N THR A 234 -18.91 -3.00 3.66
CA THR A 234 -17.87 -2.11 4.23
C THR A 234 -16.81 -2.87 5.03
N GLY A 235 -17.09 -4.14 5.36
CA GLY A 235 -16.18 -5.06 6.03
C GLY A 235 -16.94 -6.26 6.60
N PRO A 236 -16.29 -7.41 6.84
CA PRO A 236 -16.92 -8.47 7.62
C PRO A 236 -17.33 -7.92 9.00
N PRO A 237 -18.38 -8.47 9.64
CA PRO A 237 -18.61 -8.18 11.04
C PRO A 237 -17.34 -8.48 11.84
N VAL A 238 -17.11 -7.70 12.91
CA VAL A 238 -15.99 -7.86 13.85
C VAL A 238 -16.45 -7.48 15.24
N GLY A 239 -15.95 -8.17 16.27
CA GLY A 239 -16.33 -7.92 17.66
C GLY A 239 -16.52 -9.20 18.49
N GLU A 240 -17.18 -9.04 19.63
CA GLU A 240 -17.23 -10.06 20.69
C GLU A 240 -17.91 -11.37 20.26
N ASP A 241 -18.93 -11.32 19.41
CA ASP A 241 -19.61 -12.52 18.90
C ASP A 241 -18.69 -13.38 18.00
N ILE A 242 -17.81 -12.74 17.20
CA ILE A 242 -16.79 -13.46 16.43
C ILE A 242 -15.68 -13.98 17.32
N ASN A 243 -15.25 -13.19 18.31
CA ASN A 243 -14.23 -13.64 19.25
C ASN A 243 -14.69 -14.87 20.03
N GLU A 244 -15.96 -14.94 20.44
CA GLU A 244 -16.55 -16.14 21.05
C GLU A 244 -16.51 -17.35 20.10
N MET A 245 -16.90 -17.19 18.83
CA MET A 245 -16.93 -18.30 17.87
C MET A 245 -15.54 -18.82 17.48
N ILE A 246 -14.50 -17.99 17.51
CA ILE A 246 -13.16 -18.35 17.02
C ILE A 246 -12.18 -18.67 18.17
N PHE A 247 -12.25 -17.91 19.25
CA PHE A 247 -11.30 -17.99 20.38
C PHE A 247 -11.93 -18.53 21.68
N GLY A 248 -13.26 -18.47 21.80
CA GLY A 248 -14.04 -19.15 22.84
C GLY A 248 -14.72 -18.26 23.87
N GLU A 249 -14.39 -16.97 23.96
CA GLU A 249 -14.96 -16.04 24.94
C GLU A 249 -15.40 -14.71 24.31
N LYS A 250 -16.52 -14.15 24.78
CA LYS A 250 -16.89 -12.75 24.50
C LYS A 250 -15.96 -11.80 25.26
N GLY A 251 -15.01 -11.21 24.54
CA GLY A 251 -14.09 -10.24 25.11
C GLY A 251 -12.87 -9.95 24.21
N PRO A 252 -11.98 -9.04 24.64
CA PRO A 252 -10.73 -8.78 23.95
C PRO A 252 -9.75 -9.96 24.11
N ILE A 253 -8.88 -10.14 23.12
CA ILE A 253 -7.73 -11.06 23.24
C ILE A 253 -6.73 -10.41 24.19
N ARG A 254 -6.65 -10.89 25.43
CA ARG A 254 -5.93 -10.18 26.50
C ARG A 254 -5.29 -11.11 27.53
N ALA A 255 -4.05 -10.81 27.90
CA ALA A 255 -3.37 -11.41 29.03
C ALA A 255 -2.91 -10.34 30.03
N THR A 256 -2.90 -10.65 31.32
CA THR A 256 -2.40 -9.76 32.38
C THR A 256 -1.46 -10.55 33.28
N THR A 257 -0.27 -10.01 33.55
CA THR A 257 0.72 -10.61 34.44
C THR A 257 0.63 -10.04 35.86
N LYS A 258 1.32 -10.65 36.82
CA LYS A 258 1.54 -10.10 38.16
C LYS A 258 2.88 -10.48 38.76
N GLY A 259 3.23 -9.80 39.84
CA GLY A 259 4.41 -10.08 40.64
C GLY A 259 5.64 -9.32 40.17
N LYS A 260 6.84 -9.76 40.60
CA LYS A 260 8.08 -9.04 40.31
C LYS A 260 8.44 -9.16 38.83
N LEU A 261 8.25 -8.07 38.10
CA LEU A 261 8.70 -7.92 36.72
C LEU A 261 10.24 -7.90 36.68
N LYS A 262 10.81 -8.65 35.74
CA LYS A 262 12.23 -8.66 35.38
C LYS A 262 12.34 -8.79 33.85
N PRO A 263 13.40 -8.26 33.21
CA PRO A 263 13.75 -8.65 31.86
C PRO A 263 13.87 -10.17 31.74
N LEU A 264 13.35 -10.73 30.66
CA LEU A 264 13.48 -12.15 30.34
C LEU A 264 14.84 -12.45 29.69
N PHE A 265 15.44 -11.44 29.06
CA PHE A 265 16.76 -11.49 28.43
C PHE A 265 17.43 -10.10 28.45
N ASP A 266 18.72 -10.06 28.12
CA ASP A 266 19.51 -8.82 28.01
C ASP A 266 19.37 -8.24 26.59
N TYR A 267 18.49 -7.23 26.45
CA TYR A 267 18.15 -6.66 25.14
C TYR A 267 19.36 -6.02 24.45
N GLU A 268 20.10 -5.15 25.14
CA GLU A 268 21.22 -4.41 24.52
C GLU A 268 22.34 -5.36 24.09
N LYS A 269 22.61 -6.40 24.89
CA LYS A 269 23.60 -7.42 24.52
C LYS A 269 23.17 -8.25 23.30
N GLU A 270 21.92 -8.72 23.26
CA GLU A 270 21.46 -9.53 22.14
C GLU A 270 21.27 -8.71 20.86
N VAL A 271 20.72 -7.49 20.92
CA VAL A 271 20.56 -6.64 19.73
C VAL A 271 21.91 -6.16 19.18
N ALA A 272 22.94 -5.97 20.03
CA ALA A 272 24.28 -5.66 19.56
C ALA A 272 24.89 -6.82 18.76
N ALA A 273 24.70 -8.07 19.20
CA ALA A 273 25.11 -9.25 18.44
C ALA A 273 24.30 -9.40 17.14
N ALA A 274 22.97 -9.26 17.21
CA ALA A 274 22.08 -9.35 16.05
C ALA A 274 22.39 -8.28 14.99
N LYS A 275 22.80 -7.06 15.38
CA LYS A 275 23.22 -6.02 14.43
C LYS A 275 24.44 -6.43 13.60
N ILE A 276 25.40 -7.16 14.18
CA ILE A 276 26.57 -7.67 13.44
C ILE A 276 26.10 -8.67 12.38
N SER A 277 25.34 -9.70 12.78
CA SER A 277 24.76 -10.69 11.86
C SER A 277 23.85 -10.06 10.79
N PHE A 278 23.13 -8.98 11.14
CA PHE A 278 22.25 -8.29 10.21
C PHE A 278 23.02 -7.53 9.12
N GLU A 279 24.16 -6.91 9.43
CA GLU A 279 25.02 -6.29 8.42
C GLU A 279 25.71 -7.31 7.49
N GLU A 280 25.88 -8.55 7.92
CA GLU A 280 26.30 -9.66 7.06
C GLU A 280 25.14 -10.16 6.19
N LEU A 281 23.97 -10.38 6.79
CA LEU A 281 22.75 -10.77 6.08
C LEU A 281 22.41 -9.78 4.96
N LYS A 282 22.48 -8.47 5.21
CA LYS A 282 22.22 -7.42 4.22
C LYS A 282 23.05 -7.56 2.94
N LYS A 283 24.29 -8.04 3.05
CA LYS A 283 25.19 -8.28 1.91
C LYS A 283 24.82 -9.58 1.18
N THR A 284 24.45 -10.62 1.92
CA THR A 284 24.15 -11.95 1.38
C THR A 284 22.84 -12.00 0.60
N ILE A 285 21.77 -11.41 1.14
CA ILE A 285 20.43 -11.43 0.53
C ILE A 285 20.06 -10.10 -0.16
N ASP A 286 21.06 -9.29 -0.53
CA ASP A 286 20.92 -7.97 -1.17
C ASP A 286 19.77 -7.11 -0.60
N LEU A 287 19.83 -6.87 0.72
CA LEU A 287 18.93 -5.90 1.37
C LEU A 287 19.33 -4.44 1.06
N SER A 288 20.43 -4.24 0.33
CA SER A 288 20.76 -2.99 -0.34
C SER A 288 19.81 -2.66 -1.49
N GLY A 289 19.36 -3.68 -2.24
CA GLY A 289 18.44 -3.53 -3.37
C GLY A 289 16.96 -3.42 -2.99
N SER A 290 16.60 -3.87 -1.79
CA SER A 290 15.26 -3.76 -1.22
C SER A 290 15.38 -3.82 0.30
N GLN A 291 14.79 -2.99 1.15
CA GLN A 291 13.75 -1.94 1.04
C GLN A 291 12.52 -2.22 0.17
N SER A 292 11.32 -2.17 0.75
CA SER A 292 10.04 -2.19 0.02
C SER A 292 9.88 -0.92 -0.84
N LYS A 293 10.53 -0.94 -2.00
CA LYS A 293 10.67 0.17 -2.92
C LYS A 293 9.37 0.31 -3.73
N SER A 294 8.46 1.12 -3.20
CA SER A 294 7.51 1.88 -4.02
C SER A 294 8.19 3.08 -4.70
N GLY A 295 9.42 3.42 -4.31
CA GLY A 295 10.39 3.96 -5.26
C GLY A 295 10.68 2.88 -6.32
N LYS A 296 10.61 3.15 -7.62
CA LYS A 296 11.62 3.97 -8.29
C LYS A 296 13.01 3.67 -7.73
N THR A 297 13.92 3.24 -8.59
CA THR A 297 15.34 3.43 -8.31
C THR A 297 15.56 4.90 -7.96
N ASP A 298 15.81 5.17 -6.68
CA ASP A 298 16.74 6.22 -6.28
C ASP A 298 18.10 5.84 -6.88
N VAL A 299 18.22 6.03 -8.20
CA VAL A 299 19.46 6.47 -8.81
C VAL A 299 19.89 7.61 -7.92
N LYS A 300 21.05 7.46 -7.25
CA LYS A 300 21.70 8.62 -6.65
C LYS A 300 22.07 9.53 -7.81
N VAL A 301 21.16 10.44 -8.12
CA VAL A 301 21.40 11.57 -8.99
C VAL A 301 22.38 12.45 -8.22
N GLU A 302 23.68 12.21 -8.45
CA GLU A 302 24.74 12.89 -7.71
C GLU A 302 24.75 14.40 -7.98
N ASN A 303 24.03 14.87 -9.02
CA ASN A 303 23.91 16.26 -9.42
C ASN A 303 22.49 16.58 -9.90
N TYR A 304 21.58 16.97 -9.00
CA TYR A 304 20.39 17.71 -9.40
C TYR A 304 20.79 19.13 -9.81
N LYS A 305 20.23 19.64 -10.91
CA LYS A 305 20.37 21.05 -11.31
C LYS A 305 19.36 21.90 -10.53
N GLY A 306 19.81 23.02 -9.98
CA GLY A 306 18.90 23.99 -9.39
C GLY A 306 17.97 24.58 -10.45
N GLY A 307 16.66 24.60 -10.15
CA GLY A 307 15.64 25.29 -10.92
C GLY A 307 14.85 26.27 -10.07
N SER A 308 13.91 26.98 -10.69
CA SER A 308 12.90 27.76 -10.00
C SER A 308 11.56 27.67 -10.73
N PHE A 309 10.47 27.65 -9.96
CA PHE A 309 9.15 27.88 -10.53
C PHE A 309 9.04 29.35 -10.98
N LYS A 310 8.37 29.59 -12.10
CA LYS A 310 7.99 30.96 -12.51
C LYS A 310 6.88 31.52 -11.62
N ASN A 311 5.99 30.65 -11.16
CA ASN A 311 4.90 30.94 -10.24
C ASN A 311 4.52 29.66 -9.47
N VAL A 312 4.16 29.77 -8.20
CA VAL A 312 3.54 28.69 -7.42
C VAL A 312 2.38 29.28 -6.62
N SER A 313 1.23 28.63 -6.67
CA SER A 313 0.06 28.99 -5.89
C SER A 313 -0.65 27.76 -5.33
N ILE A 314 -1.56 27.98 -4.39
CA ILE A 314 -2.49 26.95 -3.94
C ILE A 314 -3.66 26.94 -4.92
N ALA A 315 -3.86 25.80 -5.59
CA ALA A 315 -4.95 25.59 -6.54
C ALA A 315 -6.26 25.21 -5.84
N ARG A 316 -6.17 24.49 -4.71
CA ARG A 316 -7.30 24.02 -3.92
C ARG A 316 -6.87 23.70 -2.50
N ILE A 317 -7.71 24.05 -1.53
CA ILE A 317 -7.68 23.47 -0.20
C ILE A 317 -8.91 22.58 -0.05
N THR A 318 -8.71 21.37 0.46
CA THR A 318 -9.79 20.45 0.84
C THR A 318 -9.78 20.34 2.36
N TYR A 319 -10.90 20.71 2.97
CA TYR A 319 -11.16 20.62 4.40
C TYR A 319 -12.20 19.52 4.63
N SER A 320 -11.92 18.60 5.54
CA SER A 320 -12.88 17.60 6.02
C SER A 320 -12.73 17.51 7.53
N ASP A 321 -13.76 17.97 8.26
CA ASP A 321 -13.84 17.89 9.72
C ASP A 321 -14.88 16.83 10.09
N MET A 322 -14.49 15.81 10.85
CA MET A 322 -15.41 14.76 11.29
C MET A 322 -16.39 15.25 12.37
N ASN A 323 -16.19 16.44 12.92
CA ASN A 323 -17.12 17.07 13.85
C ASN A 323 -18.19 17.92 13.14
N ASP A 324 -18.07 18.13 11.82
CA ASP A 324 -19.02 18.90 11.02
C ASP A 324 -19.72 17.99 9.99
N PRO A 325 -20.94 17.49 10.29
CA PRO A 325 -21.64 16.52 9.45
C PRO A 325 -22.07 17.08 8.08
N ASP A 326 -22.09 18.41 7.90
CA ASP A 326 -22.44 19.04 6.63
C ASP A 326 -21.24 19.09 5.65
N TYR A 327 -20.02 18.81 6.12
CA TYR A 327 -18.77 18.94 5.34
C TYR A 327 -17.96 17.63 5.20
N MET A 328 -18.58 16.47 5.40
CA MET A 328 -17.96 15.18 5.10
C MET A 328 -17.81 14.97 3.60
N LEU A 329 -16.59 15.16 3.09
CA LEU A 329 -16.21 14.67 1.76
C LEU A 329 -15.97 13.15 1.79
N PHE A 330 -16.03 12.49 0.63
CA PHE A 330 -15.78 11.05 0.50
C PHE A 330 -14.31 10.71 0.83
N GLY A 331 -14.02 10.57 2.12
CA GLY A 331 -12.73 10.31 2.73
C GLY A 331 -12.95 9.93 4.19
N GLN A 332 -12.12 9.05 4.72
CA GLN A 332 -12.39 8.41 6.00
C GLN A 332 -11.81 9.17 7.20
N ASP A 333 -11.02 10.23 7.00
CA ASP A 333 -10.25 10.88 8.07
C ASP A 333 -10.37 12.40 8.07
N GLN A 334 -10.27 13.00 9.26
CA GLN A 334 -10.11 14.45 9.41
C GLN A 334 -8.86 14.90 8.67
N SER A 335 -9.01 15.80 7.69
CA SER A 335 -7.94 16.14 6.77
C SER A 335 -7.96 17.60 6.34
N TYR A 336 -6.77 18.21 6.33
CA TYR A 336 -6.50 19.52 5.75
C TYR A 336 -5.51 19.33 4.60
N GLN A 337 -6.04 19.12 3.40
CA GLN A 337 -5.24 18.83 2.21
C GLN A 337 -5.02 20.10 1.40
N VAL A 338 -3.75 20.47 1.21
CA VAL A 338 -3.36 21.62 0.38
C VAL A 338 -2.84 21.11 -0.96
N THR A 339 -3.49 21.54 -2.05
CA THR A 339 -3.11 21.23 -3.43
C THR A 339 -2.48 22.45 -4.08
N PHE A 340 -1.26 22.28 -4.56
CA PHE A 340 -0.46 23.29 -5.23
C PHE A 340 -0.61 23.19 -6.74
N ILE A 341 -0.38 24.31 -7.43
CA ILE A 341 -0.03 24.34 -8.84
C ILE A 341 1.20 25.22 -9.02
N GLY A 342 2.17 24.76 -9.81
CA GLY A 342 3.40 25.49 -10.10
C GLY A 342 3.70 25.52 -11.59
N GLU A 343 3.99 26.71 -12.13
CA GLU A 343 4.50 26.87 -13.50
C GLU A 343 6.00 26.59 -13.53
N LEU A 344 6.37 25.58 -14.32
CA LEU A 344 7.71 25.02 -14.38
C LEU A 344 8.64 25.89 -15.24
N PRO A 345 9.97 25.85 -14.98
CA PRO A 345 10.95 26.61 -15.77
C PRO A 345 11.03 26.12 -17.22
N GLY A 346 10.63 24.88 -17.48
CA GLY A 346 10.53 24.26 -18.80
C GLY A 346 9.61 23.04 -18.76
N ALA A 347 9.52 22.30 -19.87
CA ALA A 347 8.74 21.08 -19.93
C ALA A 347 9.42 19.94 -19.15
N ILE A 348 8.84 19.52 -18.02
CA ILE A 348 9.34 18.40 -17.23
C ILE A 348 8.77 17.10 -17.77
N MET A 349 9.62 16.13 -18.11
CA MET A 349 9.23 14.80 -18.57
C MET A 349 8.35 14.06 -17.55
N LYS A 350 8.81 14.09 -16.29
CA LYS A 350 8.33 13.28 -15.16
C LYS A 350 8.70 13.98 -13.85
N ILE A 351 7.83 13.93 -12.85
CA ILE A 351 8.17 14.25 -11.46
C ILE A 351 8.51 12.94 -10.75
N ASP A 352 9.68 12.87 -10.14
CA ASP A 352 10.09 11.71 -9.37
C ASP A 352 9.45 11.72 -7.99
N LYS A 353 9.53 12.86 -7.29
CA LYS A 353 8.88 13.08 -6.00
C LYS A 353 8.74 14.56 -5.66
N VAL A 354 7.90 14.87 -4.67
CA VAL A 354 7.83 16.18 -4.04
C VAL A 354 7.98 16.01 -2.53
N VAL A 355 8.89 16.76 -1.93
CA VAL A 355 9.17 16.73 -0.49
C VAL A 355 8.71 18.04 0.15
N LEU A 356 7.96 17.94 1.24
CA LEU A 356 7.54 19.05 2.10
C LEU A 356 8.60 19.29 3.19
N SER A 357 9.10 20.52 3.28
CA SER A 357 10.13 20.92 4.24
C SER A 357 9.58 21.78 5.38
N THR A 358 8.50 22.52 5.14
CA THR A 358 7.91 23.43 6.13
C THR A 358 6.41 23.60 5.87
N ALA A 359 5.61 23.61 6.95
CA ALA A 359 4.20 23.98 6.94
C ALA A 359 3.90 24.64 8.30
N VAL A 360 3.75 25.97 8.31
CA VAL A 360 3.61 26.77 9.54
C VAL A 360 2.44 27.75 9.39
N ALA A 361 1.58 27.78 10.41
CA ALA A 361 0.43 28.67 10.51
C ALA A 361 0.82 30.13 10.83
N ASP A 362 -0.11 31.06 10.65
CA ASP A 362 0.09 32.49 10.97
C ASP A 362 0.26 32.80 12.46
N ASN A 363 -0.24 31.93 13.35
CA ASN A 363 0.04 31.93 14.79
C ASN A 363 1.39 31.25 15.19
N GLY A 364 2.11 30.63 14.24
CA GLY A 364 3.34 29.88 14.50
C GLY A 364 3.17 28.38 14.81
N GLU A 365 1.94 27.84 14.74
CA GLU A 365 1.64 26.42 14.91
C GLU A 365 2.27 25.57 13.79
N ASP A 366 2.87 24.43 14.17
CA ASP A 366 3.47 23.47 13.25
C ASP A 366 2.40 22.57 12.63
N LEU A 367 2.21 22.73 11.32
CA LEU A 367 1.25 21.95 10.54
C LEU A 367 1.91 20.81 9.75
N MET A 368 3.22 20.56 9.95
CA MET A 368 3.92 19.46 9.29
C MET A 368 3.31 18.11 9.68
N PRO A 369 2.98 17.24 8.72
CA PRO A 369 2.52 15.89 9.02
C PRO A 369 3.67 15.01 9.52
N ASP A 370 3.35 13.77 9.88
CA ASP A 370 4.33 12.72 10.20
C ASP A 370 5.28 12.47 9.02
N ASP A 371 6.49 11.97 9.29
CA ASP A 371 7.57 11.90 8.29
C ASP A 371 7.19 11.16 7.00
N TRP A 372 6.36 10.12 7.10
CA TRP A 372 5.89 9.35 5.93
C TRP A 372 4.96 10.12 4.99
N ASN A 373 4.32 11.18 5.47
CA ASN A 373 3.42 12.07 4.71
C ASN A 373 4.14 13.31 4.16
N ARG A 374 5.44 13.47 4.42
CA ARG A 374 6.25 14.59 3.93
C ARG A 374 6.74 14.41 2.50
N GLU A 375 6.58 13.23 1.91
CA GLU A 375 6.94 12.94 0.52
C GLU A 375 5.69 12.49 -0.26
N THR A 376 5.52 12.96 -1.49
CA THR A 376 4.48 12.48 -2.41
C THR A 376 5.05 12.21 -3.80
N ASN A 377 4.65 11.06 -4.35
CA ASN A 377 4.96 10.67 -5.73
C ASN A 377 3.77 10.94 -6.69
N TRP A 378 2.68 11.49 -6.17
CA TRP A 378 1.44 11.81 -6.89
C TRP A 378 1.42 13.28 -7.31
N ALA A 379 2.30 13.63 -8.24
CA ALA A 379 2.33 14.94 -8.88
C ALA A 379 1.91 14.82 -10.34
N ASP A 380 0.79 15.43 -10.69
CA ASP A 380 0.28 15.49 -12.06
C ASP A 380 1.03 16.56 -12.86
N LEU A 381 1.35 16.25 -14.12
CA LEU A 381 1.82 17.22 -15.09
C LEU A 381 0.69 17.63 -16.04
N SER A 382 0.67 18.90 -16.45
CA SER A 382 -0.23 19.35 -17.52
C SER A 382 0.07 18.64 -18.85
N LYS A 383 -0.88 18.64 -19.79
CA LYS A 383 -0.72 18.00 -21.11
C LYS A 383 0.52 18.49 -21.89
N ASN A 384 0.87 19.76 -21.74
CA ASN A 384 2.07 20.39 -22.32
C ASN A 384 3.30 20.36 -21.39
N LYS A 385 3.20 19.69 -20.23
CA LYS A 385 4.25 19.50 -19.22
C LYS A 385 4.85 20.80 -18.63
N SER A 386 4.16 21.94 -18.76
CA SER A 386 4.61 23.24 -18.22
C SER A 386 4.06 23.58 -16.84
N PHE A 387 3.11 22.81 -16.31
CA PHE A 387 2.61 22.95 -14.95
C PHE A 387 2.68 21.62 -14.22
N ALA A 388 3.03 21.69 -12.93
CA ALA A 388 2.92 20.60 -11.98
C ALA A 388 1.78 20.87 -11.00
N LYS A 389 1.04 19.83 -10.58
CA LYS A 389 0.03 19.89 -9.53
C LYS A 389 0.26 18.74 -8.55
N TRP A 390 0.44 19.05 -7.27
CA TRP A 390 0.72 18.08 -6.20
C TRP A 390 -0.03 18.46 -4.93
N SER A 391 -0.23 17.51 -4.02
CA SER A 391 -1.00 17.72 -2.80
C SER A 391 -0.30 17.12 -1.59
N PHE A 392 -0.43 17.80 -0.44
CA PHE A 392 -0.02 17.29 0.87
C PHE A 392 -1.20 17.30 1.84
N SER A 393 -1.31 16.25 2.65
CA SER A 393 -2.18 16.23 3.83
C SER A 393 -1.38 16.78 5.00
N LEU A 394 -1.80 17.94 5.53
CA LEU A 394 -1.16 18.58 6.67
C LEU A 394 -1.87 18.20 7.96
N LYS A 395 -1.26 18.50 9.12
CA LYS A 395 -2.00 18.49 10.39
C LYS A 395 -3.16 19.48 10.30
N PHE A 396 -4.26 19.13 10.96
CA PHE A 396 -5.43 19.99 10.99
C PHE A 396 -5.16 21.22 11.87
N PRO A 397 -5.38 22.45 11.36
CA PRO A 397 -5.07 23.67 12.10
C PRO A 397 -6.02 23.91 13.27
N SER A 398 -5.51 24.41 14.40
CA SER A 398 -6.36 24.81 15.52
C SER A 398 -7.28 25.98 15.19
N ALA A 399 -8.37 26.13 15.94
CA ALA A 399 -9.35 27.21 15.76
C ALA A 399 -8.79 28.64 15.93
N ALA A 400 -7.54 28.78 16.41
CA ALA A 400 -6.85 30.07 16.51
C ALA A 400 -6.11 30.48 15.22
N VAL A 401 -5.84 29.53 14.32
CA VAL A 401 -5.19 29.77 13.03
C VAL A 401 -6.11 30.55 12.11
N LYS A 402 -5.58 31.57 11.42
CA LYS A 402 -6.33 32.35 10.42
C LYS A 402 -5.72 32.25 9.02
N GLY A 403 -4.70 31.42 8.85
CA GLY A 403 -4.01 31.22 7.58
C GLY A 403 -2.65 30.55 7.74
N MET A 404 -1.97 30.35 6.61
CA MET A 404 -0.64 29.76 6.56
C MET A 404 0.40 30.88 6.42
N LYS A 405 1.38 30.91 7.33
CA LYS A 405 2.55 31.77 7.23
C LYS A 405 3.46 31.31 6.10
N GLU A 406 3.73 30.01 6.06
CA GLU A 406 4.63 29.40 5.08
C GLU A 406 4.26 27.93 4.83
N ILE A 407 4.27 27.54 3.56
CA ILE A 407 4.40 26.14 3.13
C ILE A 407 5.51 26.09 2.07
N SER A 408 6.54 25.28 2.30
CA SER A 408 7.69 25.19 1.39
C SER A 408 8.26 23.78 1.33
N GLY A 409 8.97 23.48 0.24
CA GLY A 409 9.47 22.16 -0.09
C GLY A 409 10.21 22.14 -1.43
N THR A 410 10.45 20.96 -1.98
CA THR A 410 11.20 20.77 -3.23
C THR A 410 10.50 19.75 -4.13
N VAL A 411 10.29 20.11 -5.40
CA VAL A 411 9.89 19.19 -6.47
C VAL A 411 11.15 18.64 -7.14
N TYR A 412 11.27 17.32 -7.23
CA TYR A 412 12.35 16.62 -7.92
C TYR A 412 11.80 16.05 -9.23
N GLY A 413 12.39 16.42 -10.36
CA GLY A 413 11.88 16.02 -11.67
C GLY A 413 12.96 15.91 -12.76
N GLN A 414 12.53 15.39 -13.91
CA GLN A 414 13.38 15.09 -15.05
C GLN A 414 13.02 15.97 -16.24
N VAL A 415 14.01 16.51 -16.94
CA VAL A 415 13.85 17.35 -18.14
C VAL A 415 14.63 16.70 -19.28
N ALA A 416 14.07 16.71 -20.49
CA ALA A 416 14.75 16.23 -21.68
C ALA A 416 15.74 17.30 -22.16
N GLY A 417 17.03 17.00 -22.20
CA GLY A 417 18.03 17.87 -22.82
C GLY A 417 17.86 17.94 -24.35
N LYS A 418 17.33 16.87 -24.96
CA LYS A 418 16.94 16.80 -26.37
C LYS A 418 15.85 15.74 -26.59
N THR A 419 15.30 15.67 -27.80
CA THR A 419 14.53 14.48 -28.24
C THR A 419 15.14 13.84 -29.47
N LYS A 420 14.85 12.56 -29.69
CA LYS A 420 15.24 11.79 -30.88
C LYS A 420 14.05 10.98 -31.40
N MET A 421 13.91 10.94 -32.73
CA MET A 421 12.96 10.07 -33.41
C MET A 421 13.64 8.74 -33.75
N ILE A 422 13.02 7.63 -33.37
CA ILE A 422 13.48 6.27 -33.69
C ILE A 422 12.39 5.58 -34.50
N ASP A 423 12.72 5.09 -35.70
CA ASP A 423 11.85 4.19 -36.46
C ASP A 423 12.01 2.80 -35.86
N THR A 424 10.90 2.19 -35.43
CA THR A 424 10.91 0.86 -34.79
C THR A 424 11.25 -0.26 -35.77
N GLY A 425 11.21 -0.01 -37.08
CA GLY A 425 11.31 -1.02 -38.13
C GLY A 425 10.00 -1.73 -38.44
N ILE A 426 8.95 -1.58 -37.62
CA ILE A 426 7.63 -2.18 -37.84
C ILE A 426 7.01 -1.57 -39.11
N LYS A 427 6.75 -2.41 -40.13
CA LYS A 427 6.11 -2.01 -41.41
C LYS A 427 4.71 -2.61 -41.66
N ARG A 428 4.29 -3.57 -40.83
CA ARG A 428 2.97 -4.21 -40.87
C ARG A 428 2.31 -4.12 -39.50
N PHE A 429 0.99 -4.02 -39.48
CA PHE A 429 0.22 -3.82 -38.25
C PHE A 429 -0.50 -5.11 -37.82
N ASP A 430 0.22 -6.23 -37.85
CA ASP A 430 -0.26 -7.56 -37.45
C ASP A 430 0.24 -7.93 -36.05
N THR A 431 -0.59 -8.63 -35.26
CA THR A 431 -0.21 -9.20 -33.96
C THR A 431 1.06 -10.04 -34.06
N GLY A 432 2.00 -9.84 -33.13
CA GLY A 432 3.29 -10.50 -33.09
C GLY A 432 4.38 -9.86 -33.97
N THR A 433 4.08 -8.79 -34.72
CA THR A 433 5.10 -8.09 -35.51
C THR A 433 6.12 -7.43 -34.59
N THR A 434 7.41 -7.77 -34.78
CA THR A 434 8.53 -7.20 -34.02
C THR A 434 9.24 -6.11 -34.81
N GLY A 435 9.69 -5.07 -34.12
CA GLY A 435 10.64 -4.09 -34.62
C GLY A 435 12.09 -4.55 -34.50
N ASN A 436 13.01 -3.79 -35.12
CA ASN A 436 14.45 -3.97 -34.95
C ASN A 436 15.04 -3.03 -33.88
N GLU A 437 14.28 -2.02 -33.45
CA GLU A 437 14.69 -1.03 -32.44
C GLU A 437 13.76 -1.05 -31.21
N LEU A 438 14.29 -0.61 -30.06
CA LEU A 438 13.57 -0.44 -28.79
C LEU A 438 12.85 -1.69 -28.24
N GLY A 439 13.19 -2.88 -28.75
CA GLY A 439 12.44 -4.11 -28.43
C GLY A 439 10.95 -3.98 -28.76
N ALA A 440 10.59 -3.22 -29.79
CA ALA A 440 9.20 -2.92 -30.13
C ALA A 440 8.46 -4.19 -30.60
N ILE A 441 7.27 -4.45 -30.06
CA ILE A 441 6.42 -5.59 -30.46
C ILE A 441 4.95 -5.13 -30.53
N ILE A 442 4.22 -5.54 -31.56
CA ILE A 442 2.75 -5.47 -31.55
C ILE A 442 2.23 -6.66 -30.73
N GLU A 443 1.86 -6.46 -29.46
CA GLU A 443 1.26 -7.50 -28.61
C GLU A 443 -0.14 -7.88 -29.11
N GLU A 444 -0.89 -6.91 -29.64
CA GLU A 444 -2.26 -7.10 -30.13
C GLU A 444 -2.54 -6.09 -31.25
N ALA A 445 -3.09 -6.58 -32.37
CA ALA A 445 -3.74 -5.77 -33.39
C ALA A 445 -5.18 -6.25 -33.56
N ASN A 446 -6.14 -5.46 -33.11
CA ASN A 446 -7.55 -5.78 -33.18
C ASN A 446 -8.23 -4.88 -34.20
N VAL A 447 -8.55 -5.41 -35.38
CA VAL A 447 -9.14 -4.67 -36.50
C VAL A 447 -10.50 -5.28 -36.82
N THR A 448 -11.56 -4.55 -36.48
CA THR A 448 -12.97 -4.89 -36.71
C THR A 448 -13.68 -3.76 -37.47
N GLU A 449 -14.94 -3.95 -37.84
CA GLU A 449 -15.77 -2.91 -38.47
C GLU A 449 -15.93 -1.64 -37.61
N TYR A 450 -15.83 -1.76 -36.27
CA TYR A 450 -16.15 -0.68 -35.33
C TYR A 450 -14.98 -0.22 -34.45
N GLN A 451 -13.86 -0.94 -34.48
CA GLN A 451 -12.75 -0.74 -33.55
C GLN A 451 -11.44 -1.20 -34.21
N HIS A 452 -10.47 -0.29 -34.28
CA HIS A 452 -9.11 -0.54 -34.74
C HIS A 452 -8.13 -0.18 -33.61
N ASP A 453 -7.64 -1.18 -32.87
CA ASP A 453 -6.68 -1.01 -31.79
C ASP A 453 -5.31 -1.61 -32.13
N LEU A 454 -4.26 -0.91 -31.67
CA LEU A 454 -2.90 -1.44 -31.57
C LEU A 454 -2.44 -1.39 -30.12
N ARG A 455 -1.93 -2.52 -29.63
CA ARG A 455 -1.21 -2.64 -28.36
C ARG A 455 0.26 -2.92 -28.65
N LEU A 456 1.11 -1.99 -28.27
CA LEU A 456 2.54 -1.97 -28.56
C LEU A 456 3.31 -2.15 -27.25
N LYS A 457 4.30 -3.04 -27.21
CA LYS A 457 5.27 -3.16 -26.11
C LYS A 457 6.61 -2.58 -26.55
N PHE A 458 7.29 -1.89 -25.63
CA PHE A 458 8.65 -1.39 -25.81
C PHE A 458 9.52 -1.79 -24.62
N ASN A 459 10.78 -2.14 -24.88
CA ASN A 459 11.83 -2.30 -23.87
C ASN A 459 12.47 -0.93 -23.57
N VAL A 460 11.64 0.01 -23.14
CA VAL A 460 12.00 1.39 -22.80
C VAL A 460 11.10 1.84 -21.65
N GLN A 461 11.65 2.51 -20.64
CA GLN A 461 10.86 3.09 -19.56
C GLN A 461 9.85 4.12 -20.11
N GLU A 462 8.59 4.02 -19.66
CA GLU A 462 7.46 4.85 -20.13
C GLU A 462 7.79 6.35 -20.16
N SER A 463 8.43 6.88 -19.11
CA SER A 463 8.77 8.30 -18.97
C SER A 463 9.76 8.83 -20.03
N LEU A 464 10.49 7.95 -20.71
CA LEU A 464 11.36 8.33 -21.82
C LEU A 464 10.58 8.49 -23.13
N ILE A 465 9.43 7.84 -23.29
CA ILE A 465 8.57 7.99 -24.47
C ILE A 465 7.79 9.31 -24.39
N ARG A 466 7.89 10.11 -25.44
CA ARG A 466 7.18 11.39 -25.58
C ARG A 466 5.95 11.28 -26.48
N ASP A 467 6.05 10.56 -27.58
CA ASP A 467 4.97 10.31 -28.53
C ASP A 467 5.21 8.98 -29.28
N VAL A 468 4.13 8.31 -29.69
CA VAL A 468 4.16 7.13 -30.56
C VAL A 468 3.43 7.47 -31.85
N ILE A 469 4.21 7.68 -32.91
CA ILE A 469 3.72 8.17 -34.19
C ILE A 469 3.51 6.97 -35.11
N VAL A 470 2.24 6.72 -35.44
CA VAL A 470 1.84 5.77 -36.48
C VAL A 470 1.60 6.53 -37.77
N SER A 471 2.23 6.09 -38.86
CA SER A 471 2.01 6.62 -40.22
C SER A 471 1.51 5.53 -41.16
N GLY A 472 0.70 5.90 -42.16
CA GLY A 472 0.26 5.01 -43.23
C GLY A 472 1.35 4.68 -44.26
N PRO A 473 1.03 3.89 -45.31
CA PRO A 473 1.98 3.51 -46.36
C PRO A 473 2.50 4.69 -47.20
N ASP A 474 1.74 5.78 -47.25
CA ASP A 474 2.08 7.07 -47.87
C ASP A 474 2.96 7.95 -46.97
N GLY A 475 3.24 7.53 -45.74
CA GLY A 475 3.96 8.28 -44.72
C GLY A 475 3.11 9.28 -43.92
N ALA A 476 1.83 9.47 -44.27
CA ALA A 476 0.95 10.40 -43.56
C ALA A 476 0.69 9.92 -42.12
N ARG A 477 0.79 10.82 -41.13
CA ARG A 477 0.51 10.51 -39.72
C ARG A 477 -0.98 10.16 -39.56
N ILE A 478 -1.25 9.00 -38.97
CA ILE A 478 -2.59 8.58 -38.59
C ILE A 478 -2.82 9.04 -37.14
N GLN A 479 -3.82 9.89 -36.93
CA GLN A 479 -4.11 10.40 -35.60
C GLN A 479 -5.01 9.40 -34.84
N PRO A 480 -4.54 8.80 -33.73
CA PRO A 480 -5.42 8.02 -32.87
C PRO A 480 -6.43 8.95 -32.17
N PHE A 481 -7.66 8.45 -31.98
CA PHE A 481 -8.68 9.13 -31.16
C PHE A 481 -8.48 8.84 -29.66
N SER A 482 -7.84 7.73 -29.32
CA SER A 482 -7.41 7.38 -27.96
C SER A 482 -5.97 6.89 -27.98
N SER A 483 -5.16 7.36 -27.04
CA SER A 483 -3.79 6.91 -26.83
C SER A 483 -3.54 6.88 -25.34
N TYR A 484 -3.22 5.72 -24.79
CA TYR A 484 -2.84 5.58 -23.39
C TYR A 484 -1.67 4.62 -23.22
N SER A 485 -0.81 4.92 -22.25
CA SER A 485 0.29 4.08 -21.82
C SER A 485 -0.08 3.31 -20.55
N SER A 486 0.57 2.17 -20.33
CA SER A 486 0.48 1.38 -19.11
C SER A 486 1.78 0.59 -18.90
N GLY A 487 2.23 0.48 -17.66
CA GLY A 487 3.46 -0.25 -17.32
C GLY A 487 4.28 0.52 -16.28
N TYR A 488 4.37 -0.04 -15.07
CA TYR A 488 5.07 0.58 -13.94
C TYR A 488 6.54 0.11 -13.81
N SER A 489 7.03 -0.70 -14.75
CA SER A 489 8.37 -1.30 -14.76
C SER A 489 9.42 -0.36 -15.35
N GLU A 490 10.63 -0.42 -14.78
CA GLU A 490 11.82 0.26 -15.34
C GLU A 490 12.32 -0.45 -16.62
N GLU A 491 11.91 -1.71 -16.83
CA GLU A 491 12.31 -2.62 -17.91
C GLU A 491 11.41 -2.58 -19.16
N GLY A 492 10.42 -1.68 -19.20
CA GLY A 492 9.56 -1.53 -20.38
C GLY A 492 8.15 -1.02 -20.10
N CYS A 493 7.42 -0.72 -21.17
CA CYS A 493 6.05 -0.22 -21.13
C CYS A 493 5.18 -0.80 -22.26
N THR A 494 3.86 -0.67 -22.10
CA THR A 494 2.84 -0.97 -23.12
C THR A 494 2.09 0.30 -23.50
N TRP A 495 1.82 0.49 -24.78
CA TRP A 495 1.09 1.62 -25.36
C TRP A 495 -0.12 1.09 -26.13
N GLN A 496 -1.32 1.55 -25.81
CA GLN A 496 -2.52 1.25 -26.59
C GLN A 496 -2.98 2.48 -27.36
N LEU A 497 -3.23 2.29 -28.65
CA LEU A 497 -3.66 3.31 -29.61
C LEU A 497 -4.94 2.84 -30.31
N SER A 498 -5.98 3.67 -30.30
CA SER A 498 -7.26 3.39 -30.98
C SER A 498 -7.49 4.37 -32.13
N PHE A 499 -7.90 3.85 -33.27
CA PHE A 499 -8.06 4.58 -34.53
C PHE A 499 -9.47 4.42 -35.10
N GLU A 500 -9.97 5.44 -35.80
CA GLU A 500 -11.19 5.33 -36.61
C GLU A 500 -10.98 4.35 -37.77
N LYS A 501 -9.78 4.37 -38.36
CA LYS A 501 -9.34 3.44 -39.39
C LYS A 501 -7.83 3.22 -39.32
N LEU A 502 -7.42 1.97 -39.29
CA LEU A 502 -6.03 1.54 -39.34
C LEU A 502 -5.78 0.73 -40.64
N PRO A 503 -4.81 1.09 -41.49
CA PRO A 503 -4.40 0.29 -42.65
C PRO A 503 -3.63 -0.97 -42.21
N ALA A 504 -3.43 -1.94 -43.09
CA ALA A 504 -2.67 -3.15 -42.78
C ALA A 504 -1.13 -2.94 -42.66
N SER A 505 -0.62 -1.81 -43.16
CA SER A 505 0.80 -1.49 -43.23
C SER A 505 1.06 0.01 -43.07
N GLY A 506 2.32 0.35 -42.78
CA GLY A 506 2.72 1.73 -42.50
C GLY A 506 4.10 1.81 -41.83
N SER A 507 4.26 2.70 -40.85
CA SER A 507 5.42 2.71 -39.96
C SER A 507 5.06 3.17 -38.55
N ILE A 508 5.76 2.64 -37.55
CA ILE A 508 5.69 3.10 -36.15
C ILE A 508 7.02 3.75 -35.79
N LYS A 509 6.99 5.00 -35.36
CA LYS A 509 8.16 5.75 -34.87
C LYS A 509 7.88 6.24 -33.45
N VAL A 510 8.90 6.20 -32.60
CA VAL A 510 8.81 6.66 -31.22
C VAL A 510 9.64 7.93 -31.08
N GLU A 511 9.04 9.00 -30.55
CA GLU A 511 9.81 10.16 -30.06
C GLU A 511 10.29 9.83 -28.64
N LEU A 512 11.60 9.69 -28.46
CA LEU A 512 12.20 9.55 -27.13
C LEU A 512 12.76 10.89 -26.65
N ASN A 513 12.56 11.15 -25.36
CA ASN A 513 13.39 12.06 -24.59
C ASN A 513 14.79 11.46 -24.43
N ASP A 514 15.82 12.28 -24.59
CA ASP A 514 17.22 11.88 -24.51
C ASP A 514 18.03 12.99 -23.82
N ASP A 515 19.25 12.67 -23.37
CA ASP A 515 20.01 13.53 -22.44
C ASP A 515 19.14 13.96 -21.24
N VAL A 516 18.67 12.98 -20.45
CA VAL A 516 17.77 13.26 -19.32
C VAL A 516 18.54 13.96 -18.21
N GLN A 517 18.08 15.15 -17.84
CA GLN A 517 18.67 16.00 -16.81
C GLN A 517 17.73 16.09 -15.63
N PHE A 518 18.28 16.00 -14.42
CA PHE A 518 17.51 16.01 -13.19
C PHE A 518 17.52 17.41 -12.57
N TYR A 519 16.37 17.84 -12.06
CA TYR A 519 16.16 19.17 -11.47
C TYR A 519 15.58 19.08 -10.08
N GLU A 520 16.15 19.87 -9.17
CA GLU A 520 15.54 20.21 -7.88
C GLU A 520 14.95 21.61 -7.98
N ILE A 521 13.65 21.73 -7.68
CA ILE A 521 12.90 22.96 -7.87
C ILE A 521 12.22 23.31 -6.53
N PRO A 522 12.84 24.17 -5.70
CA PRO A 522 12.23 24.60 -4.45
C PRO A 522 10.95 25.39 -4.73
N PHE A 523 9.92 25.14 -3.93
CA PHE A 523 8.68 25.91 -3.91
C PHE A 523 8.46 26.53 -2.53
N LYS A 524 7.82 27.70 -2.52
CA LYS A 524 7.39 28.38 -1.31
C LYS A 524 6.13 29.19 -1.60
N VAL A 525 5.10 28.98 -0.78
CA VAL A 525 3.89 29.80 -0.71
C VAL A 525 3.77 30.30 0.74
N GLY A 526 3.34 31.53 0.94
CA GLY A 526 3.21 32.10 2.28
C GLY A 526 2.20 33.24 2.32
N ASN A 527 1.84 33.66 3.54
CA ASN A 527 0.84 34.69 3.81
C ASN A 527 -0.49 34.45 3.09
N VAL A 528 -1.02 33.22 3.18
CA VAL A 528 -2.34 32.86 2.63
C VAL A 528 -3.38 32.67 3.75
N ASP A 529 -4.65 32.85 3.44
CA ASP A 529 -5.76 32.44 4.31
C ASP A 529 -5.94 30.90 4.33
N LEU A 530 -6.85 30.41 5.18
CA LEU A 530 -7.19 28.98 5.27
C LEU A 530 -7.87 28.41 4.01
N PHE A 531 -8.12 29.23 2.99
CA PHE A 531 -8.68 28.83 1.70
C PHE A 531 -7.65 28.97 0.55
N GLY A 532 -6.40 29.34 0.86
CA GLY A 532 -5.29 29.45 -0.08
C GLY A 532 -5.19 30.78 -0.83
N LYS A 533 -5.95 31.80 -0.45
CA LYS A 533 -5.88 33.15 -1.04
C LYS A 533 -4.78 33.96 -0.38
N VAL A 534 -3.96 34.65 -1.18
CA VAL A 534 -2.94 35.58 -0.68
C VAL A 534 -3.60 36.73 0.08
N LYS A 535 -3.07 37.06 1.27
CA LYS A 535 -3.52 38.16 2.13
C LYS A 535 -2.89 39.51 1.75
#